data_AF-A0A120FXB1-F1
#
_entry.id   AF-A0A120FXB1-F1
#
_cell.length_a   1.000
_cell.length_b   1.000
_cell.length_c   1.000
_cell.angle_alpha   90.00
_cell.angle_beta   90.00
_cell.angle_gamma   90.00
#
_symmetry.space_group_name_H-M   'P 1'
#
loop_
_entity.id
_entity.type
_entity.pdbx_description
1 polymer ?
#
loop_
_entity_poly.entity_id
_entity_poly.type
_entity_poly.pdbx_seq_one_letter_code
_entity_poly.pdbx_strand_id
1 'polypeptide(L)' 'MAKTAQSIAAELNEIMRKNGNECMTLKWAQFYKVCERERIADVIMENIAKHMKKNDLHIIYGNNVIVVRDFCWNPVMI' A
#
# COMPACT_ATOMS: atom_id res chain seq x y z
N MET A 1 -11.84 -14.87 0.64
CA MET A 1 -12.13 -14.60 -0.78
C MET A 1 -11.11 -13.56 -1.18
N ALA A 2 -10.33 -13.76 -2.26
CA ALA A 2 -9.27 -12.82 -2.61
C ALA A 2 -9.79 -11.36 -2.60
N LYS A 3 -9.15 -10.49 -1.82
CA LYS A 3 -9.66 -9.13 -1.61
C LYS A 3 -9.66 -8.33 -2.91
N THR A 4 -10.59 -7.39 -3.00
CA THR A 4 -10.64 -6.40 -4.09
C THR A 4 -9.52 -5.37 -3.90
N ALA A 5 -9.10 -4.72 -4.99
CA ALA A 5 -8.08 -3.67 -4.92
C ALA A 5 -8.48 -2.53 -3.97
N GLN A 6 -9.77 -2.18 -3.93
CA GLN A 6 -10.31 -1.19 -2.99
C GLN A 6 -10.20 -1.66 -1.54
N SER A 7 -10.56 -2.91 -1.24
CA SER A 7 -10.48 -3.46 0.12
C SER A 7 -9.02 -3.52 0.60
N ILE A 8 -8.09 -3.92 -0.27
CA ILE A 8 -6.65 -3.93 0.03
C ILE A 8 -6.17 -2.50 0.35
N ALA A 9 -6.56 -1.52 -0.46
CA ALA A 9 -6.14 -0.14 -0.25
C ALA A 9 -6.69 0.44 1.05
N ALA A 10 -7.93 0.12 1.41
CA ALA A 10 -8.54 0.53 2.68
C ALA A 10 -7.80 -0.08 3.88
N GLU A 11 -7.48 -1.37 3.82
CA GLU A 11 -6.78 -2.07 4.90
C GLU A 11 -5.34 -1.56 5.09
N LEU A 12 -4.60 -1.33 4.00
CA LEU A 12 -3.27 -0.73 4.08
C LEU A 12 -3.34 0.68 4.70
N ASN A 13 -4.35 1.48 4.36
CA ASN A 13 -4.57 2.79 4.97
C ASN A 13 -4.88 2.66 6.47
N GLU A 14 -5.69 1.69 6.88
CA GLU A 14 -5.95 1.43 8.30
C GLU A 14 -4.69 1.02 9.05
N ILE A 15 -3.87 0.14 8.47
CA ILE A 15 -2.58 -0.28 9.06
C ILE A 15 -1.65 0.93 9.22
N MET A 16 -1.57 1.81 8.21
CA MET A 16 -0.81 3.08 8.31
C MET A 16 -1.32 3.94 9.47
N ARG A 17 -2.64 4.14 9.54
CA ARG A 17 -3.28 5.00 10.55
C ARG A 17 -3.08 4.47 11.97
N LYS A 18 -3.27 3.16 12.19
CA LYS A 18 -3.13 2.54 13.52
C LYS A 18 -1.72 2.62 14.08
N ASN A 19 -0.71 2.58 13.21
CA ASN A 19 0.69 2.68 13.64
C ASN A 19 1.21 4.13 13.67
N GLY A 20 0.43 5.11 13.23
CA GLY A 20 0.89 6.50 13.11
C GLY A 20 1.99 6.69 12.06
N ASN A 21 2.12 5.76 11.12
CA ASN A 21 3.24 5.74 10.17
C ASN A 21 3.03 6.69 8.98
N GLU A 22 4.08 7.39 8.59
CA GLU A 22 4.21 8.10 7.30
C GLU A 22 4.63 7.16 6.18
N CYS A 23 5.38 6.10 6.51
CA CYS A 23 5.70 4.99 5.62
C CYS A 23 5.66 3.63 6.33
N MET A 24 5.36 2.57 5.57
CA MET A 24 5.55 1.19 6.03
C MET A 24 6.22 0.36 4.94
N THR A 25 6.92 -0.68 5.38
CA THR A 25 7.49 -1.71 4.50
C THR A 25 6.92 -3.07 4.85
N LEU A 26 6.51 -3.83 3.84
CA LEU A 26 6.00 -5.18 3.96
C LEU A 26 6.89 -6.13 3.15
N LYS A 27 7.25 -7.27 3.75
CA LYS A 27 7.75 -8.41 2.98
C LYS A 27 6.65 -8.88 2.03
N TRP A 28 7.02 -9.44 0.88
CA TRP A 28 6.05 -10.01 -0.07
C TRP A 28 5.07 -11.00 0.59
N ALA A 29 5.56 -11.88 1.48
CA ALA A 29 4.70 -12.79 2.22
C ALA A 29 3.66 -12.08 3.11
N GLN A 30 3.99 -10.92 3.69
CA GLN A 30 3.03 -10.13 4.47
C GLN A 30 2.02 -9.45 3.55
N PHE A 31 2.48 -8.89 2.42
CA PHE A 31 1.60 -8.27 1.43
C PHE A 31 0.60 -9.28 0.83
N TYR A 32 1.05 -10.49 0.51
CA TYR A 32 0.20 -11.59 0.06
C TYR A 32 -0.85 -12.00 1.08
N LYS A 33 -0.51 -12.00 2.37
CA LYS A 33 -1.50 -12.19 3.45
C LYS A 33 -2.54 -11.08 3.48
N VAL A 34 -2.12 -9.81 3.39
CA VAL A 34 -3.06 -8.67 3.31
C VAL A 34 -4.02 -8.85 2.13
N CYS A 35 -3.50 -9.25 0.97
CA CYS A 35 -4.30 -9.42 -0.24
C CYS A 35 -5.18 -10.68 -0.27
N GLU A 36 -4.99 -11.61 0.68
CA GLU A 36 -5.56 -12.97 0.65
C GLU A 36 -5.27 -13.70 -0.67
N ARG A 37 -4.04 -13.59 -1.17
CA ARG A 37 -3.59 -14.17 -2.45
C ARG A 37 -2.18 -14.71 -2.33
N GLU A 38 -1.91 -15.89 -2.88
CA GLU A 38 -0.54 -16.44 -2.95
C GLU A 38 0.34 -15.73 -3.98
N ARG A 39 -0.28 -15.23 -5.05
CA ARG A 39 0.36 -14.47 -6.13
C ARG A 39 -0.60 -13.41 -6.66
N ILE A 40 -0.03 -12.34 -7.21
CA ILE A 40 -0.77 -11.19 -7.74
C ILE A 40 -0.20 -10.87 -9.11
N ALA A 41 -1.07 -10.82 -10.13
CA ALA A 41 -0.67 -10.38 -11.47
C ALA A 41 -0.48 -8.86 -11.50
N ASP A 42 0.39 -8.37 -12.39
CA ASP A 42 0.74 -6.95 -12.49
C ASP A 42 -0.48 -6.04 -12.68
N VAL A 43 -1.47 -6.47 -13.48
CA VAL A 43 -2.73 -5.74 -13.68
C VAL A 43 -3.47 -5.49 -12.36
N ILE A 44 -3.41 -6.42 -11.41
CA ILE A 44 -4.03 -6.26 -10.10
C ILE A 44 -3.20 -5.30 -9.24
N MET A 45 -1.87 -5.37 -9.32
CA MET A 45 -0.98 -4.43 -8.63
C MET A 45 -1.22 -2.99 -9.11
N GLU A 46 -1.35 -2.78 -10.42
CA GLU A 46 -1.71 -1.46 -10.98
C GLU A 46 -3.07 -0.96 -10.47
N ASN A 47 -4.06 -1.85 -10.38
CA ASN A 47 -5.36 -1.49 -9.85
C ASN A 47 -5.28 -1.13 -8.35
N ILE A 48 -4.50 -1.86 -7.56
CA ILE A 48 -4.24 -1.51 -6.14
C ILE A 48 -3.60 -0.13 -6.07
N ALA A 49 -2.54 0.14 -6.86
CA ALA A 49 -1.89 1.44 -6.89
C ALA A 49 -2.84 2.59 -7.25
N LYS A 50 -3.74 2.39 -8.22
CA LYS A 50 -4.79 3.37 -8.56
C LYS A 50 -5.74 3.64 -7.39
N HIS A 51 -6.12 2.62 -6.64
CA HIS A 51 -6.97 2.79 -5.45
C HIS A 51 -6.22 3.43 -4.28
N MET A 52 -4.93 3.14 -4.10
CA MET A 52 -4.08 3.75 -3.08
C MET A 52 -3.96 5.27 -3.29
N LYS A 53 -3.77 5.72 -4.53
CA LYS A 53 -3.70 7.16 -4.86
C LYS A 53 -4.94 7.95 -4.47
N LYS A 54 -6.12 7.33 -4.50
CA LYS A 54 -7.38 7.98 -4.05
C LYS A 54 -7.40 8.29 -2.54
N ASN A 55 -6.50 7.67 -1.79
CA ASN A 55 -6.36 7.81 -0.34
C ASN A 55 -5.08 8.58 0.04
N ASP A 56 -4.46 9.31 -0.90
CA ASP A 56 -3.17 9.99 -0.72
C ASP A 56 -2.05 9.02 -0.28
N LEU A 57 -2.07 7.80 -0.82
CA LEU A 57 -1.05 6.79 -0.59
C LEU A 57 -0.37 6.39 -1.89
N HIS A 58 0.94 6.21 -1.82
CA HIS A 58 1.76 5.66 -2.89
C HIS A 58 2.25 4.27 -2.48
N ILE A 59 2.24 3.33 -3.43
CA ILE A 59 2.73 1.95 -3.23
C ILE A 59 3.82 1.64 -4.25
N ILE A 60 4.93 1.07 -3.79
CA ILE A 60 6.09 0.72 -4.61
C ILE A 60 6.36 -0.77 -4.44
N TYR A 61 6.48 -1.47 -5.57
CA TYR A 61 6.75 -2.90 -5.63
C TYR A 61 8.21 -3.14 -6.00
N GLY A 62 9.07 -3.43 -5.02
CA GLY A 62 10.48 -3.76 -5.22
C GLY A 62 10.86 -5.08 -4.53
N ASN A 63 12.06 -5.15 -3.95
CA ASN A 63 12.46 -6.27 -3.09
C ASN A 63 11.50 -6.46 -1.90
N ASN A 64 10.93 -5.35 -1.42
CA ASN A 64 9.81 -5.30 -0.49
C ASN A 64 8.71 -4.42 -1.08
N VAL A 65 7.51 -4.52 -0.51
CA VAL A 65 6.40 -3.62 -0.82
C VAL A 65 6.48 -2.43 0.13
N ILE A 66 6.58 -1.22 -0.42
CA ILE A 66 6.66 0.02 0.35
C ILE A 66 5.35 0.77 0.15
N VAL A 67 4.76 1.26 1.24
CA VAL A 67 3.59 2.13 1.22
C VAL A 67 3.97 3.42 1.93
N VAL A 68 3.73 4.57 1.29
CA VAL A 68 4.03 5.88 1.85
C VAL A 68 2.85 6.82 1.69
N ARG A 69 2.69 7.78 2.61
CA ARG A 69 1.73 8.87 2.46
C ARG A 69 2.27 9.88 1.45
N ASP A 70 1.45 10.21 0.47
CA ASP A 70 1.76 11.11 -0.64
C ASP A 70 1.19 12.51 -0.40
N PHE A 71 1.42 13.05 0.81
CA PHE A 71 1.20 14.46 1.12
C PHE A 71 2.46 15.05 1.72
N CYS A 72 2.64 16.36 1.64
CA CYS A 72 3.82 17.04 2.15
C CYS A 72 3.80 17.09 3.69
N TRP A 73 4.29 16.03 4.35
CA TRP A 73 4.28 15.90 5.82
C TRP A 73 5.46 16.60 6.50
N ASN A 74 6.58 16.77 5.80
CA ASN A 74 7.74 17.51 6.28
C ASN A 74 8.51 18.14 5.11
N PRO A 75 8.11 19.34 4.64
CA PRO A 75 8.79 20.01 3.53
C PRO A 75 10.25 20.32 3.90
N VAL A 76 11.17 19.95 3.01
CA VAL A 76 12.57 20.37 3.12
C VAL A 76 12.64 21.86 2.78
N MET A 77 13.24 22.67 3.66
CA MET A 77 13.59 24.04 3.34
C MET A 77 14.97 24.05 2.67
N ILE A 78 15.04 24.65 1.48
CA ILE A 78 16.27 24.80 0.67
C ILE A 78 16.72 26.26 0.72
#